data_AF-A0A952U8X6-F1
#
_entry.id   AF-A0A952U8X6-F1
#
_cell.length_a   1.000
_cell.length_b   1.000
_cell.length_c   1.000
_cell.angle_alpha   90.00
_cell.angle_beta   90.00
_cell.angle_gamma   90.00
#
_symmetry.space_group_name_H-M   'P 1'
#
loop_
_entity.id
_entity.type
_entity.pdbx_description
1 polymer ?
#
loop_
_entity_poly.entity_id
_entity_poly.type
_entity_poly.pdbx_seq_one_letter_code
_entity_poly.pdbx_strand_id
1 'polypeptide(L)'
;MYRVRRVIFIVLIALFAVMRSAEPTGAASITGALVFDPGCTALTVSGGGSVTWDRDTTGEGSELIILVVTDGFGTVLFQASDTRAIGISTTFFGTYDYTTPPALNPITAVLYSPAGEDLPAQTLVTGTGVCDTLPSPSPIPSETPLPSITPSATAPAPETTSEPVYGGPAIPGKFALRTILCDTPVYDAPAGLPVGNNMVFSGQTWYVNTTPVIGGDGQLWTEIFVAGKYNGYIPSRCVEFQLFGNS
;
A
#
# COMPACT_ATOMS: atom_id res chain seq x y z
N MET A 1 56.43 9.56 -4.81
CA MET A 1 55.24 9.80 -3.96
C MET A 1 53.89 9.68 -4.68
N TYR A 2 53.76 10.01 -5.98
CA TYR A 2 52.46 9.98 -6.68
C TYR A 2 51.84 8.57 -6.85
N ARG A 3 52.67 7.54 -7.07
CA ARG A 3 52.18 6.14 -7.24
C ARG A 3 51.55 5.56 -5.97
N VAL A 4 52.10 5.86 -4.78
CA VAL A 4 51.60 5.33 -3.50
C VAL A 4 50.24 5.94 -3.13
N ARG A 5 50.05 7.25 -3.35
CA ARG A 5 48.75 7.92 -3.13
C ARG A 5 47.63 7.35 -4.00
N ARG A 6 47.95 6.98 -5.24
CA ARG A 6 46.97 6.43 -6.20
C ARG A 6 46.49 5.03 -5.80
N VAL A 7 47.38 4.20 -5.26
CA VAL A 7 47.02 2.86 -4.76
C VAL A 7 46.13 2.95 -3.52
N ILE A 8 46.47 3.84 -2.55
CA ILE A 8 45.66 4.03 -1.34
C ILE A 8 44.25 4.51 -1.70
N PHE A 9 44.11 5.43 -2.66
CA PHE A 9 42.81 5.94 -3.09
C PHE A 9 41.94 4.84 -3.73
N ILE A 10 42.53 3.97 -4.56
CA ILE A 10 41.81 2.84 -5.18
C ILE A 10 41.37 1.82 -4.12
N VAL A 11 42.24 1.53 -3.14
CA VAL A 11 41.90 0.61 -2.04
C VAL A 11 40.77 1.17 -1.17
N LEU A 12 40.78 2.48 -0.86
CA LEU A 12 39.69 3.11 -0.10
C LEU A 12 38.36 3.13 -0.85
N ILE A 13 38.38 3.40 -2.16
CA ILE A 13 37.15 3.35 -2.99
C ILE A 13 36.62 1.91 -3.07
N ALA A 14 37.50 0.91 -3.25
CA ALA A 14 37.11 -0.49 -3.26
C ALA A 14 36.53 -0.91 -1.90
N LEU A 15 37.12 -0.47 -0.78
CA LEU A 15 36.61 -0.74 0.56
C LEU A 15 35.22 -0.11 0.77
N PHE A 16 35.02 1.12 0.29
CA PHE A 16 33.72 1.82 0.37
C PHE A 16 32.65 1.17 -0.53
N ALA A 17 33.05 0.61 -1.67
CA ALA A 17 32.14 -0.12 -2.57
C ALA A 17 31.70 -1.46 -1.98
N VAL A 18 32.57 -2.15 -1.23
CA VAL A 18 32.24 -3.41 -0.55
C VAL A 18 31.40 -3.17 0.72
N MET A 19 31.47 -1.98 1.31
CA MET A 19 30.61 -1.58 2.43
C MET A 19 29.22 -1.09 2.01
N ARG A 20 28.85 -1.14 0.73
CA ARG A 20 27.44 -1.07 0.34
C ARG A 20 26.79 -2.41 0.69
N SER A 21 26.43 -2.56 1.96
CA SER A 21 25.55 -3.62 2.45
C SER A 21 24.39 -3.73 1.48
N ALA A 22 24.06 -4.96 1.05
CA ALA A 22 22.87 -5.18 0.24
C ALA A 22 21.68 -4.59 1.02
N GLU A 23 21.13 -3.49 0.51
CA GLU A 23 19.93 -2.91 1.10
C GLU A 23 18.83 -3.97 0.97
N PRO A 24 18.21 -4.38 2.09
CA PRO A 24 17.18 -5.40 2.05
C PRO A 24 16.07 -4.94 1.09
N THR A 25 15.79 -5.79 0.10
CA THR A 25 14.77 -5.50 -0.93
C THR A 25 13.34 -5.61 -0.38
N GLY A 26 13.19 -6.14 0.85
CA GLY A 26 11.92 -6.22 1.58
C GLY A 26 11.95 -5.31 2.81
N ALA A 27 10.78 -4.80 3.19
CA ALA A 27 10.58 -3.99 4.37
C ALA A 27 10.82 -4.82 5.64
N ALA A 28 10.08 -5.90 5.80
CA ALA A 28 10.27 -6.87 6.88
C ALA A 28 10.22 -8.29 6.33
N SER A 29 10.96 -9.20 6.97
CA SER A 29 10.88 -10.63 6.67
C SER A 29 10.05 -11.36 7.72
N ILE A 30 9.26 -12.34 7.26
CA ILE A 30 8.53 -13.25 8.14
C ILE A 30 9.24 -14.58 8.15
N THR A 31 9.53 -15.09 9.34
CA THR A 31 10.02 -16.46 9.55
C THR A 31 8.92 -17.29 10.20
N GLY A 32 8.53 -18.41 9.58
CA GLY A 32 7.42 -19.24 10.05
C GLY A 32 6.06 -18.79 9.52
N ALA A 33 4.97 -19.33 10.08
CA ALA A 33 3.61 -19.02 9.65
C ALA A 33 3.01 -17.95 10.57
N LEU A 34 2.49 -16.88 9.98
CA LEU A 34 1.59 -15.94 10.66
C LEU A 34 0.22 -16.10 10.03
N VAL A 35 -0.75 -16.50 10.86
CA VAL A 35 -2.12 -16.74 10.43
C VAL A 35 -3.01 -15.72 11.14
N PHE A 36 -3.66 -14.89 10.34
CA PHE A 36 -4.69 -13.97 10.81
C PHE A 36 -6.06 -14.59 10.61
N ASP A 37 -6.79 -14.71 11.72
CA ASP A 37 -8.15 -15.23 11.77
C ASP A 37 -9.08 -14.14 12.34
N PRO A 38 -9.60 -13.24 11.48
CA PRO A 38 -10.49 -12.17 11.90
C PRO A 38 -11.86 -12.75 12.28
N GLY A 39 -12.18 -12.76 13.57
CA GLY A 39 -13.49 -13.15 14.07
C GLY A 39 -14.49 -11.99 14.09
N CYS A 40 -15.68 -12.22 14.66
CA CYS A 40 -16.73 -11.20 14.79
C CYS A 40 -16.40 -10.09 15.81
N THR A 41 -15.60 -10.37 16.83
CA THR A 41 -15.33 -9.44 17.94
C THR A 41 -13.85 -9.15 18.15
N ALA A 42 -12.98 -9.96 17.57
CA ALA A 42 -11.55 -9.87 17.76
C ALA A 42 -10.79 -10.52 16.60
N LEU A 43 -9.56 -10.08 16.37
CA LEU A 43 -8.59 -10.76 15.53
C LEU A 43 -7.81 -11.76 16.37
N THR A 44 -7.72 -13.01 15.93
CA THR A 44 -6.80 -13.99 16.50
C THR A 44 -5.58 -14.14 15.59
N VAL A 45 -4.38 -14.03 16.17
CA VAL A 45 -3.10 -14.22 15.47
C VAL A 45 -2.43 -15.48 15.99
N SER A 46 -2.14 -16.42 15.07
CA SER A 46 -1.56 -17.73 15.38
C SER A 46 -0.47 -18.14 14.38
N GLY A 47 0.06 -19.37 14.50
CA GLY A 47 1.07 -19.94 13.59
C GLY A 47 2.52 -19.85 14.08
N GLY A 48 2.79 -19.01 15.09
CA GLY A 48 4.09 -18.94 15.78
C GLY A 48 5.23 -18.30 14.96
N GLY A 49 4.91 -17.64 13.84
CA GLY A 49 5.89 -16.90 13.06
C GLY A 49 6.45 -15.67 13.79
N SER A 50 7.64 -15.25 13.37
CA SER A 50 8.27 -14.01 13.77
C SER A 50 8.38 -13.04 12.60
N VAL A 51 8.34 -11.76 12.91
CA VAL A 51 8.60 -10.66 11.97
C VAL A 51 9.94 -10.05 12.34
N THR A 52 10.80 -9.84 11.36
CA THR A 52 12.08 -9.14 11.52
C THR A 52 11.98 -7.80 10.82
N TRP A 53 12.35 -6.73 11.54
CA TRP A 53 12.37 -5.38 11.02
C TRP A 53 13.63 -5.23 10.18
N ASP A 54 13.52 -5.25 8.86
CA ASP A 54 14.69 -5.30 7.99
C ASP A 54 14.98 -3.95 7.32
N ARG A 55 14.03 -2.99 7.34
CA ARG A 55 14.14 -1.72 6.62
C ARG A 55 14.23 -0.50 7.53
N ASP A 56 14.71 0.61 6.98
CA ASP A 56 14.47 1.92 7.56
C ASP A 56 13.27 2.60 6.88
N THR A 57 12.11 2.64 7.54
CA THR A 57 10.98 3.45 7.05
C THR A 57 10.95 4.85 7.66
N THR A 58 11.84 5.13 8.61
CA THR A 58 11.86 6.36 9.41
C THR A 58 12.99 7.32 9.05
N GLY A 59 14.05 6.82 8.42
CA GLY A 59 15.31 7.54 8.21
C GLY A 59 16.19 7.59 9.47
N GLU A 60 15.81 6.88 10.54
CA GLU A 60 16.48 6.88 11.85
C GLU A 60 17.06 5.50 12.23
N GLY A 61 17.19 4.59 11.26
CA GLY A 61 17.61 3.21 11.48
C GLY A 61 16.53 2.34 12.12
N SER A 62 15.26 2.67 11.89
CA SER A 62 14.12 1.97 12.46
C SER A 62 13.00 1.74 11.44
N GLU A 63 12.22 0.68 11.64
CA GLU A 63 11.04 0.41 10.83
C GLU A 63 9.77 0.42 11.68
N LEU A 64 8.74 1.03 11.09
CA LEU A 64 7.37 1.01 11.55
C LEU A 64 6.62 -0.13 10.85
N ILE A 65 5.94 -0.98 11.62
CA ILE A 65 4.98 -1.95 11.10
C ILE A 65 3.60 -1.60 11.65
N ILE A 66 2.57 -1.71 10.81
CA ILE A 66 1.18 -1.40 11.16
C ILE A 66 0.33 -2.65 10.94
N LEU A 67 -0.43 -3.03 11.96
CA LEU A 67 -1.53 -4.00 11.87
C LEU A 67 -2.84 -3.22 11.84
N VAL A 68 -3.62 -3.40 10.78
CA VAL A 68 -4.96 -2.82 10.66
C VAL A 68 -5.97 -3.93 10.40
N VAL A 69 -7.13 -3.83 11.04
CA VAL A 69 -8.28 -4.70 10.78
C VAL A 69 -9.44 -3.83 10.35
N THR A 70 -10.05 -4.14 9.21
CA THR A 70 -11.18 -3.40 8.64
C THR A 70 -12.34 -4.31 8.31
N ASP A 71 -13.56 -3.79 8.33
CA ASP A 71 -14.73 -4.49 7.78
C ASP A 71 -14.91 -4.25 6.27
N GLY A 72 -15.97 -4.80 5.68
CA GLY A 72 -16.29 -4.66 4.25
C GLY A 72 -16.63 -3.23 3.81
N PHE A 73 -16.90 -2.31 4.74
CA PHE A 73 -17.06 -0.88 4.44
C PHE A 73 -15.72 -0.11 4.53
N GLY A 74 -14.64 -0.79 4.95
CA GLY A 74 -13.35 -0.17 5.25
C GLY A 74 -13.31 0.48 6.64
N THR A 75 -14.28 0.21 7.52
CA THR A 75 -14.28 0.73 8.89
C THR A 75 -13.15 0.07 9.67
N VAL A 76 -12.25 0.85 10.27
CA VAL A 76 -11.17 0.34 11.11
C VAL A 76 -11.75 -0.21 12.42
N LEU A 77 -11.61 -1.52 12.62
CA LEU A 77 -12.06 -2.27 13.80
C LEU A 77 -10.97 -2.35 14.86
N PHE A 78 -9.71 -2.46 14.42
CA PHE A 78 -8.53 -2.50 15.28
C PHE A 78 -7.33 -1.94 14.52
N GLN A 79 -6.46 -1.24 15.22
CA GLN A 79 -5.19 -0.80 14.69
C GLN A 79 -4.11 -0.79 15.78
N ALA A 80 -2.93 -1.27 15.41
CA ALA A 80 -1.72 -1.15 16.21
C ALA A 80 -0.52 -0.82 15.33
N SER A 81 0.46 -0.15 15.91
CA SER A 81 1.74 0.14 15.28
C SER A 81 2.88 -0.26 16.21
N ASP A 82 3.97 -0.79 15.64
CA ASP A 82 5.18 -1.13 16.37
C ASP A 82 6.40 -0.62 15.60
N THR A 83 7.24 0.16 16.26
CA THR A 83 8.46 0.75 15.68
C THR A 83 9.68 0.19 16.38
N ARG A 84 10.59 -0.42 15.62
CA ARG A 84 11.80 -1.06 16.17
C ARG A 84 13.02 -0.79 15.32
N ALA A 85 14.19 -0.87 15.96
CA ALA A 85 15.46 -0.83 15.26
C ALA A 85 15.61 -1.99 14.27
N ILE A 86 16.33 -1.75 13.18
CA ILE A 86 16.59 -2.75 12.14
C ILE A 86 17.34 -3.97 12.72
N GLY A 87 16.99 -5.16 12.25
CA GLY A 87 17.52 -6.46 12.64
C GLY A 87 16.85 -7.08 13.87
N ILE A 88 15.92 -6.37 14.52
CA ILE A 88 15.15 -6.92 15.64
C ILE A 88 14.06 -7.85 15.10
N SER A 89 13.90 -9.02 15.73
CA SER A 89 12.84 -9.97 15.42
C SER A 89 11.91 -10.16 16.62
N THR A 90 10.59 -10.24 16.37
CA THR A 90 9.57 -10.49 17.40
C THR A 90 8.53 -11.47 16.90
N THR A 91 7.98 -12.25 17.82
CA THR A 91 6.82 -13.11 17.55
C THR A 91 5.52 -12.33 17.72
N PHE A 92 4.56 -12.56 16.81
CA PHE A 92 3.20 -12.04 16.93
C PHE A 92 2.26 -13.18 17.32
N PHE A 93 1.61 -13.06 18.47
CA PHE A 93 0.57 -13.99 18.91
C PHE A 93 -0.39 -13.29 19.85
N GLY A 94 -1.65 -13.73 19.84
CA GLY A 94 -2.65 -13.28 20.78
C GLY A 94 -4.01 -13.02 20.13
N THR A 95 -4.88 -12.42 20.93
CA THR A 95 -6.22 -12.00 20.53
C THR A 95 -6.30 -10.49 20.75
N TYR A 96 -6.79 -9.79 19.73
CA TYR A 96 -6.90 -8.33 19.71
C TYR A 96 -8.37 -7.97 19.54
N ASP A 97 -8.99 -7.49 20.62
CA ASP A 97 -10.39 -7.08 20.62
C ASP A 97 -10.61 -5.85 19.74
N TYR A 98 -11.72 -5.84 19.01
CA TYR A 98 -12.09 -4.69 18.19
C TYR A 98 -12.59 -3.54 19.07
N THR A 99 -12.18 -2.32 18.73
CA THR A 99 -12.69 -1.09 19.37
C THR A 99 -14.06 -0.70 18.83
N THR A 100 -14.39 -1.15 17.61
CA THR A 100 -15.67 -0.91 16.95
C THR A 100 -16.21 -2.24 16.42
N PRO A 101 -17.49 -2.58 16.66
CA PRO A 101 -18.09 -3.78 16.07
C PRO A 101 -18.12 -3.68 14.53
N PRO A 102 -17.82 -4.78 13.81
CA PRO A 102 -17.91 -4.80 12.35
C PRO A 102 -19.36 -4.68 11.87
N ALA A 103 -19.56 -4.03 10.72
CA ALA A 103 -20.89 -3.82 10.14
C ALA A 103 -21.12 -4.59 8.82
N LEU A 104 -20.04 -5.04 8.14
CA LEU A 104 -20.13 -5.73 6.85
C LEU A 104 -19.00 -6.75 6.65
N ASN A 105 -19.28 -7.88 6.01
CA ASN A 105 -18.24 -8.81 5.57
C ASN A 105 -17.55 -8.34 4.27
N PRO A 106 -16.37 -8.86 3.91
CA PRO A 106 -15.46 -9.62 4.78
C PRO A 106 -14.73 -8.71 5.76
N ILE A 107 -14.30 -9.28 6.88
CA ILE A 107 -13.37 -8.62 7.81
C ILE A 107 -11.95 -8.94 7.32
N THR A 108 -11.12 -7.92 7.11
CA THR A 108 -9.77 -8.06 6.56
C THR A 108 -8.76 -7.55 7.57
N ALA A 109 -7.75 -8.36 7.89
CA ALA A 109 -6.60 -7.98 8.68
C ALA A 109 -5.36 -7.88 7.80
N VAL A 110 -4.64 -6.77 7.86
CA VAL A 110 -3.43 -6.52 7.08
C VAL A 110 -2.31 -6.08 8.02
N LEU A 111 -1.19 -6.79 7.96
CA LEU A 111 0.07 -6.35 8.55
C LEU A 111 0.96 -5.85 7.43
N TYR A 112 1.39 -4.59 7.51
CA TYR A 112 2.18 -3.98 6.46
C TYR A 112 3.21 -3.00 7.04
N SER A 113 4.28 -2.81 6.28
CA SER A 113 5.27 -1.76 6.50
C SER A 113 4.96 -0.60 5.53
N PRO A 114 4.80 0.65 6.00
CA PRO A 114 4.48 1.79 5.13
C PRO A 114 5.67 2.17 4.24
N ALA A 115 5.45 3.08 3.29
CA ALA A 115 6.53 3.65 2.49
C ALA A 115 7.45 4.56 3.33
N GLY A 116 8.70 4.71 2.88
CA GLY A 116 9.79 5.43 3.55
C GLY A 116 11.12 5.20 2.80
N GLU A 117 12.05 6.16 2.83
CA GLU A 117 13.37 6.04 2.15
C GLU A 117 13.29 5.51 0.70
N ASP A 118 12.42 6.12 -0.12
CA ASP A 118 12.19 5.78 -1.55
C ASP A 118 11.69 4.35 -1.85
N LEU A 119 11.42 3.56 -0.82
CA LEU A 119 10.87 2.23 -0.96
C LEU A 119 9.33 2.27 -0.83
N PRO A 120 8.58 1.48 -1.62
CA PRO A 120 7.12 1.44 -1.55
C PRO A 120 6.65 0.77 -0.24
N ALA A 121 5.37 0.93 0.13
CA ALA A 121 4.77 0.15 1.20
C ALA A 121 4.78 -1.35 0.84
N GLN A 122 4.92 -2.21 1.84
CA GLN A 122 4.93 -3.67 1.68
C GLN A 122 3.90 -4.31 2.60
N THR A 123 2.98 -5.08 2.01
CA THR A 123 2.11 -5.99 2.78
C THR A 123 2.91 -7.23 3.17
N LEU A 124 2.90 -7.56 4.46
CA LEU A 124 3.62 -8.69 5.04
C LEU A 124 2.72 -9.90 5.18
N VAL A 125 1.52 -9.71 5.76
CA VAL A 125 0.50 -10.74 5.95
C VAL A 125 -0.87 -10.15 5.69
N THR A 126 -1.74 -10.93 5.08
CA THR A 126 -3.18 -10.65 5.00
C THR A 126 -3.98 -11.84 5.51
N GLY A 127 -5.10 -11.58 6.16
CA GLY A 127 -6.10 -12.57 6.52
C GLY A 127 -7.50 -12.03 6.33
N THR A 128 -8.43 -12.90 5.97
CA THR A 128 -9.84 -12.53 5.82
C THR A 128 -10.72 -13.48 6.62
N GLY A 129 -11.77 -12.93 7.20
CA GLY A 129 -12.75 -13.65 8.00
C GLY A 129 -14.17 -13.23 7.62
N VAL A 130 -15.12 -14.11 7.92
CA VAL A 130 -16.55 -13.89 7.71
C VAL A 130 -17.24 -14.03 9.05
N CYS A 131 -18.04 -13.03 9.41
CA CYS A 131 -18.91 -13.07 10.56
C CYS A 131 -20.34 -13.41 10.11
N ASP A 132 -20.86 -14.57 10.51
CA ASP A 132 -22.15 -15.09 10.06
C ASP A 132 -23.35 -14.17 10.36
N THR A 133 -23.22 -13.31 11.38
CA THR A 133 -24.27 -12.37 11.76
C THR A 133 -24.28 -11.10 10.92
N LEU A 134 -23.25 -10.87 10.10
CA LEU A 134 -23.13 -9.67 9.27
C LEU A 134 -23.60 -9.93 7.84
N PRO A 135 -24.23 -8.93 7.20
CA PRO A 135 -24.48 -9.02 5.77
C PRO A 135 -23.16 -9.13 5.00
N SER A 136 -23.20 -9.87 3.90
CA SER A 136 -22.15 -9.82 2.87
C SER A 136 -22.53 -8.78 1.83
N PRO A 137 -21.56 -8.07 1.23
CA PRO A 137 -21.82 -7.20 0.10
C PRO A 137 -22.51 -8.04 -0.97
N SER A 138 -23.63 -7.55 -1.48
CA SER A 138 -24.21 -8.13 -2.68
C SER A 138 -23.09 -8.16 -3.72
N PRO A 139 -22.80 -9.34 -4.31
CA PRO A 139 -21.81 -9.38 -5.37
C PRO A 139 -22.23 -8.33 -6.40
N ILE A 140 -21.31 -7.40 -6.69
CA ILE A 140 -21.51 -6.49 -7.81
C ILE A 140 -21.84 -7.42 -8.98
N PRO A 141 -22.99 -7.23 -9.65
CA PRO A 141 -23.36 -8.11 -10.76
C PRO A 141 -22.16 -8.15 -11.66
N SER A 142 -21.54 -9.34 -11.76
CA SER A 142 -20.35 -9.57 -12.57
C SER A 142 -20.62 -8.85 -13.87
N GLU A 143 -19.85 -7.80 -14.16
CA GLU A 143 -20.12 -6.96 -15.32
C GLU A 143 -20.40 -7.90 -16.48
N THR A 144 -21.60 -7.80 -17.06
CA THR A 144 -21.96 -8.62 -18.22
C THR A 144 -20.77 -8.52 -19.14
N PRO A 145 -20.06 -9.63 -19.44
CA PRO A 145 -18.77 -9.56 -20.09
C PRO A 145 -18.94 -8.65 -21.29
N LEU A 146 -18.24 -7.51 -21.27
CA LEU A 146 -18.29 -6.55 -22.35
C LEU A 146 -18.14 -7.38 -23.63
N PRO A 147 -19.05 -7.27 -24.61
CA PRO A 147 -19.03 -8.13 -25.78
C PRO A 147 -17.59 -8.21 -26.26
N SER A 148 -17.04 -9.42 -26.24
CA SER A 148 -15.65 -9.65 -26.59
C SER A 148 -15.48 -9.07 -27.98
N ILE A 149 -14.92 -7.86 -28.04
CA ILE A 149 -14.58 -7.21 -29.29
C ILE A 149 -13.47 -8.07 -29.85
N THR A 150 -13.85 -9.06 -30.67
CA THR A 150 -12.92 -9.78 -31.52
C THR A 150 -12.10 -8.71 -32.20
N PRO A 151 -10.78 -8.60 -31.92
CA PRO A 151 -9.97 -7.56 -32.53
C PRO A 151 -10.07 -7.74 -34.04
N SER A 152 -10.82 -6.82 -34.66
CA SER A 152 -11.02 -6.83 -36.10
C SER A 152 -9.66 -6.59 -36.72
N ALA A 153 -9.34 -7.43 -37.70
CA ALA A 153 -8.08 -7.58 -38.40
C ALA A 153 -7.13 -6.38 -38.31
N THR A 154 -5.91 -6.65 -37.83
CA THR A 154 -4.65 -5.93 -38.08
C THR A 154 -4.85 -4.56 -38.75
N ALA A 155 -5.25 -3.58 -37.95
CA ALA A 155 -4.94 -2.21 -38.29
C ALA A 155 -3.41 -2.13 -38.44
N PRO A 156 -2.87 -1.50 -39.49
CA PRO A 156 -1.43 -1.28 -39.61
C PRO A 156 -0.93 -0.68 -38.30
N ALA A 157 0.20 -1.19 -37.80
CA ALA A 157 0.83 -0.70 -36.58
C ALA A 157 0.81 0.84 -36.63
N PRO A 158 0.19 1.52 -35.66
CA PRO A 158 0.22 2.97 -35.64
C PRO A 158 1.68 3.36 -35.70
N GLU A 159 2.05 4.14 -36.72
CA GLU A 159 3.37 4.74 -36.82
C GLU A 159 3.68 5.35 -35.46
N THR A 160 4.86 5.04 -34.93
CA THR A 160 5.36 5.46 -33.63
C THR A 160 5.17 6.97 -33.52
N THR A 161 4.01 7.36 -33.00
CA THR A 161 3.63 8.76 -32.90
C THR A 161 4.52 9.26 -31.80
N SER A 162 5.44 10.14 -32.16
CA SER A 162 6.39 10.79 -31.24
C SER A 162 5.72 11.01 -29.88
N GLU A 163 6.38 10.58 -28.80
CA GLU A 163 5.92 10.78 -27.43
C GLU A 163 5.26 12.15 -27.32
N PRO A 164 3.98 12.25 -26.96
CA PRO A 164 3.35 13.54 -26.82
C PRO A 164 4.13 14.27 -25.74
N VAL A 165 4.84 15.33 -26.15
CA VAL A 165 5.61 16.23 -25.27
C VAL A 165 4.61 17.06 -24.47
N TYR A 166 3.78 16.42 -23.66
CA TYR A 166 3.10 17.07 -22.56
C TYR A 166 4.17 17.27 -21.50
N GLY A 167 4.74 18.48 -21.44
CA GLY A 167 5.76 18.91 -20.48
C GLY A 167 5.25 19.01 -19.03
N GLY A 168 4.43 18.06 -18.60
CA GLY A 168 4.03 17.91 -17.20
C GLY A 168 5.14 17.24 -16.39
N PRO A 169 5.12 17.40 -15.05
CA PRO A 169 6.02 16.66 -14.18
C PRO A 169 5.85 15.15 -14.38
N ALA A 170 6.95 14.40 -14.33
CA ALA A 170 6.91 12.95 -14.35
C ALA A 170 6.05 12.43 -13.20
N ILE A 171 5.29 11.36 -13.46
CA ILE A 171 4.51 10.68 -12.43
C ILE A 171 5.49 10.15 -11.38
N PRO A 172 5.37 10.53 -10.10
CA PRO A 172 6.28 10.01 -9.07
C PRO A 172 6.13 8.49 -8.93
N GLY A 173 7.23 7.78 -8.68
CA GLY A 173 7.25 6.30 -8.66
C GLY A 173 6.34 5.63 -7.62
N LYS A 174 5.86 6.40 -6.62
CA LYS A 174 4.90 5.93 -5.61
C LYS A 174 3.44 5.90 -6.07
N PHE A 175 3.15 6.33 -7.30
CA PHE A 175 1.79 6.30 -7.85
C PHE A 175 1.59 5.11 -8.78
N ALA A 176 0.45 4.45 -8.66
CA ALA A 176 0.02 3.40 -9.56
C ALA A 176 -1.37 3.71 -10.10
N LEU A 177 -1.62 3.24 -11.32
CA LEU A 177 -2.92 3.37 -11.96
C LEU A 177 -3.93 2.43 -11.25
N ARG A 178 -5.06 2.96 -10.78
CA ARG A 178 -6.14 2.23 -10.08
C ARG A 178 -7.53 2.70 -10.48
N THR A 179 -8.51 1.82 -10.36
CA THR A 179 -9.93 2.14 -10.57
C THR A 179 -10.54 2.78 -9.33
N ILE A 180 -11.35 3.81 -9.53
CA ILE A 180 -12.14 4.46 -8.49
C ILE A 180 -13.45 3.70 -8.30
N LEU A 181 -13.76 3.34 -7.05
CA LEU A 181 -14.92 2.50 -6.70
C LEU A 181 -16.16 3.32 -6.35
N CYS A 182 -16.00 4.55 -5.87
CA CYS A 182 -17.10 5.45 -5.50
C CYS A 182 -16.90 6.87 -6.01
N ASP A 183 -18.03 7.56 -6.25
CA ASP A 183 -18.06 9.00 -6.45
C ASP A 183 -17.65 9.71 -5.16
N THR A 184 -16.60 10.51 -5.22
CA THR A 184 -16.11 11.25 -4.05
C THR A 184 -15.47 12.57 -4.46
N PRO A 185 -15.64 13.64 -3.65
CA PRO A 185 -14.85 14.84 -3.85
C PRO A 185 -13.37 14.55 -3.60
N VAL A 186 -12.53 15.41 -4.20
CA VAL A 186 -11.10 15.45 -3.96
C VAL A 186 -10.83 16.46 -2.83
N TYR A 187 -10.04 16.07 -1.84
CA TYR A 187 -9.75 16.85 -0.63
C TYR A 187 -8.33 17.42 -0.64
N ASP A 188 -8.12 18.53 0.08
CA ASP A 188 -6.82 19.22 0.18
C ASP A 188 -5.82 18.54 1.12
N ALA A 189 -6.31 17.69 2.03
CA ALA A 189 -5.54 16.88 2.96
C ALA A 189 -6.33 15.62 3.35
N PRO A 190 -5.70 14.60 3.97
CA PRO A 190 -6.40 13.51 4.64
C PRO A 190 -7.36 14.04 5.70
N ALA A 191 -8.66 13.71 5.58
CA ALA A 191 -9.74 14.28 6.39
C ALA A 191 -9.86 15.82 6.30
N GLY A 192 -9.39 16.41 5.21
CA GLY A 192 -9.41 17.84 4.95
C GLY A 192 -10.74 18.35 4.39
N LEU A 193 -10.69 19.44 3.64
CA LEU A 193 -11.84 20.05 2.97
C LEU A 193 -11.86 19.70 1.48
N PRO A 194 -13.05 19.55 0.87
CA PRO A 194 -13.18 19.41 -0.58
C PRO A 194 -12.53 20.59 -1.33
N VAL A 195 -11.76 20.29 -2.37
CA VAL A 195 -11.11 21.27 -3.24
C VAL A 195 -12.11 21.74 -4.29
N GLY A 196 -12.92 22.74 -3.93
CA GLY A 196 -13.94 23.31 -4.81
C GLY A 196 -14.97 22.27 -5.24
N ASN A 197 -15.21 22.14 -6.55
CA ASN A 197 -16.15 21.18 -7.14
C ASN A 197 -15.45 19.96 -7.78
N ASN A 198 -14.18 19.71 -7.44
CA ASN A 198 -13.42 18.60 -8.01
C ASN A 198 -13.92 17.26 -7.45
N MET A 199 -14.28 16.36 -8.36
CA MET A 199 -14.82 15.03 -8.07
C MET A 199 -14.06 14.00 -8.88
N VAL A 200 -13.86 12.82 -8.29
CA VAL A 200 -13.61 11.59 -9.04
C VAL A 200 -14.88 10.75 -9.03
N PHE A 201 -15.10 10.02 -10.12
CA PHE A 201 -16.30 9.22 -10.31
C PHE A 201 -15.96 7.74 -10.36
N SER A 202 -16.90 6.92 -9.92
CA SER A 202 -16.80 5.46 -9.98
C SER A 202 -16.54 4.99 -11.43
N GLY A 203 -15.66 4.01 -11.58
CA GLY A 203 -15.20 3.48 -12.87
C GLY A 203 -14.08 4.28 -13.55
N GLN A 204 -13.74 5.48 -13.07
CA GLN A 204 -12.59 6.20 -13.59
C GLN A 204 -11.28 5.53 -13.16
N THR A 205 -10.24 5.67 -13.97
CA THR A 205 -8.90 5.22 -13.62
C THR A 205 -8.00 6.41 -13.34
N TRP A 206 -7.31 6.39 -12.20
CA TRP A 206 -6.42 7.47 -11.76
C TRP A 206 -5.10 6.94 -11.26
N TYR A 207 -4.03 7.73 -11.41
CA TYR A 207 -2.78 7.48 -10.70
C TYR A 207 -2.98 7.88 -9.25
N VAL A 208 -2.90 6.91 -8.36
CA VAL A 208 -3.08 7.08 -6.92
C VAL A 208 -1.86 6.57 -6.17
N ASN A 209 -1.53 7.21 -5.07
CA ASN A 209 -0.40 6.82 -4.24
C ASN A 209 -0.69 5.45 -3.62
N THR A 210 0.22 4.51 -3.80
CA THR A 210 0.07 3.13 -3.33
C THR A 210 0.19 3.00 -1.81
N THR A 211 0.57 4.07 -1.13
CA THR A 211 0.68 4.13 0.33
C THR A 211 -0.37 5.07 0.90
N PRO A 212 -1.50 4.52 1.39
CA PRO A 212 -2.47 5.31 2.13
C PRO A 212 -1.87 5.97 3.37
N VAL A 213 -2.45 7.09 3.78
CA VAL A 213 -2.13 7.81 5.01
C VAL A 213 -3.36 7.89 5.89
N ILE A 214 -3.19 7.92 7.20
CA ILE A 214 -4.29 8.04 8.15
C ILE A 214 -4.66 9.52 8.30
N GLY A 215 -5.94 9.84 8.13
CA GLY A 215 -6.49 11.17 8.34
C GLY A 215 -6.76 11.48 9.80
N GLY A 216 -7.07 12.75 10.11
CA GLY A 216 -7.48 13.17 11.45
C GLY A 216 -8.79 12.52 11.94
N ASP A 217 -9.53 11.89 11.03
CA ASP A 217 -10.74 11.11 11.29
C ASP A 217 -10.47 9.61 11.56
N GLY A 218 -9.20 9.19 11.56
CA GLY A 218 -8.81 7.79 11.75
C GLY A 218 -9.08 6.89 10.55
N GLN A 219 -9.50 7.44 9.41
CA GLN A 219 -9.73 6.69 8.17
C GLN A 219 -8.46 6.69 7.30
N LEU A 220 -8.36 5.73 6.38
CA LEU A 220 -7.30 5.71 5.38
C LEU A 220 -7.66 6.62 4.20
N TRP A 221 -6.68 7.40 3.76
CA TRP A 221 -6.77 8.35 2.67
C TRP A 221 -5.67 8.11 1.65
N THR A 222 -6.01 8.26 0.38
CA THR A 222 -5.13 8.02 -0.74
C THR A 222 -4.91 9.29 -1.53
N GLU A 223 -3.66 9.66 -1.69
CA GLU A 223 -3.27 10.79 -2.53
C GLU A 223 -3.54 10.47 -4.01
N ILE A 224 -4.13 11.39 -4.75
CA ILE A 224 -4.44 11.27 -6.18
C ILE A 224 -3.57 12.23 -7.00
N PHE A 225 -2.88 11.70 -8.00
CA PHE A 225 -2.00 12.50 -8.85
C PHE A 225 -2.82 13.25 -9.89
N VAL A 226 -2.75 14.59 -9.83
CA VAL A 226 -3.48 15.49 -10.75
C VAL A 226 -2.55 16.26 -11.69
N ALA A 227 -1.27 15.85 -11.79
CA ALA A 227 -0.23 16.52 -12.58
C ALA A 227 -0.06 18.02 -12.25
N GLY A 228 -0.45 18.45 -11.04
CA GLY A 228 -0.34 19.82 -10.55
C GLY A 228 0.78 20.00 -9.52
N LYS A 229 0.94 21.23 -9.02
CA LYS A 229 1.88 21.54 -7.92
C LYS A 229 1.47 20.87 -6.60
N TYR A 230 0.17 20.61 -6.44
CA TYR A 230 -0.41 19.95 -5.28
C TYR A 230 -1.28 18.80 -5.78
N ASN A 231 -1.19 17.66 -5.09
CA ASN A 231 -2.09 16.54 -5.27
C ASN A 231 -3.27 16.66 -4.32
N GLY A 232 -4.36 15.96 -4.65
CA GLY A 232 -5.51 15.85 -3.75
C GLY A 232 -5.51 14.54 -2.98
N TYR A 233 -6.51 14.36 -2.13
CA TYR A 233 -6.75 13.13 -1.41
C TYR A 233 -8.19 12.65 -1.63
N ILE A 234 -8.37 11.34 -1.65
CA ILE A 234 -9.68 10.68 -1.65
C ILE A 234 -9.69 9.60 -0.57
N PRO A 235 -10.85 9.22 -0.01
CA PRO A 235 -10.92 8.09 0.91
C PRO A 235 -10.38 6.83 0.25
N SER A 236 -9.51 6.10 0.94
CA SER A 236 -8.91 4.86 0.41
C SER A 236 -9.97 3.81 0.06
N ARG A 237 -11.09 3.77 0.78
CA ARG A 237 -12.24 2.91 0.42
C ARG A 237 -12.82 3.16 -0.98
N CYS A 238 -12.53 4.31 -1.60
CA CYS A 238 -12.92 4.61 -2.99
C CYS A 238 -11.86 4.22 -4.02
N VAL A 239 -10.77 3.56 -3.62
CA VAL A 239 -9.71 3.13 -4.53
C VAL A 239 -9.66 1.61 -4.54
N GLU A 240 -9.64 1.02 -5.73
CA GLU A 240 -9.37 -0.40 -5.89
C GLU A 240 -7.95 -0.70 -5.42
N PHE A 241 -7.80 -1.17 -4.19
CA PHE A 241 -6.56 -1.80 -3.79
C PHE A 241 -6.60 -3.22 -4.30
N GLN A 242 -5.71 -3.55 -5.25
CA GLN A 242 -5.24 -4.91 -5.35
C GLN A 242 -4.57 -5.23 -4.01
N LEU A 243 -5.34 -5.78 -3.07
CA LEU A 243 -4.78 -6.60 -2.00
C LEU A 243 -3.94 -7.63 -2.75
N PHE A 244 -2.62 -7.53 -2.61
CA PHE A 244 -1.69 -8.35 -3.38
C PHE A 244 -2.02 -9.84 -3.16
N GLY A 245 -2.62 -10.48 -4.18
CA GLY A 245 -2.68 -11.92 -4.37
C GLY A 245 -3.71 -12.72 -3.55
N ASN A 246 -4.87 -13.00 -4.17
CA ASN A 246 -5.29 -14.40 -4.28
C ASN A 246 -4.53 -14.98 -5.49
N SER A 247 -3.42 -15.65 -5.25
CA SER A 247 -2.74 -16.51 -6.23
C SER A 247 -2.48 -17.87 -5.60
#